data_AF-A0A962BKR9-F1
#
_entry.id   AF-A0A962BKR9-F1
#
_cell.length_a   1.000
_cell.length_b   1.000
_cell.length_c   1.000
_cell.angle_alpha   90.00
_cell.angle_beta   90.00
_cell.angle_gamma   90.00
#
_symmetry.space_group_name_H-M   'P 1'
#
loop_
_entity.id
_entity.type
_entity.pdbx_description
1 polymer ?
#
loop_
_entity_poly.entity_id
_entity_poly.type
_entity_poly.pdbx_seq_one_letter_code
_entity_poly.pdbx_strand_id
1 'polypeptide(L)'
;MATRYFIRLPDPAAARGSDTDLAFTASGADAFAEQLQVALRVDALYRRWKAKQPADADGDDDDREDPLAATDPAATVSGEQNDLAIDLVVTTVLAGSVLKHRLRLLAGSHWELRDVRGT
;
A
#
# COMPACT_ATOMS: atom_id res chain seq x y z
N MET A 1 -16.85 -8.98 -0.31
CA MET A 1 -16.45 -9.36 -1.69
C MET A 1 -15.05 -8.82 -1.91
N ALA A 2 -14.17 -9.60 -2.55
CA ALA A 2 -12.83 -9.11 -2.84
C ALA A 2 -12.88 -8.14 -4.03
N THR A 3 -11.97 -7.19 -4.04
CA THR A 3 -11.78 -6.26 -5.15
C THR A 3 -10.36 -6.41 -5.66
N ARG A 4 -10.24 -6.47 -6.98
CA ARG A 4 -8.97 -6.58 -7.69
C ARG A 4 -8.57 -5.21 -8.22
N TYR A 5 -7.41 -4.73 -7.81
CA TYR A 5 -6.84 -3.45 -8.21
C TYR A 5 -5.64 -3.70 -9.11
N PHE A 6 -5.61 -3.04 -10.26
CA PHE A 6 -4.49 -3.08 -11.19
C PHE A 6 -3.71 -1.78 -11.05
N ILE A 7 -2.48 -1.88 -10.57
CA ILE A 7 -1.60 -0.75 -10.27
C ILE A 7 -0.40 -0.82 -11.19
N ARG A 8 0.06 0.32 -11.66
CA ARG A 8 1.29 0.43 -12.45
C ARG A 8 2.27 1.35 -11.73
N LEU A 9 3.51 0.89 -11.64
CA LEU A 9 4.67 1.67 -11.21
C LEU A 9 5.47 2.01 -12.46
N PRO A 10 5.29 3.19 -13.08
CA PRO A 10 6.01 3.55 -14.30
C PRO A 10 7.51 3.71 -14.06
N ASP A 11 7.89 4.14 -12.85
CA ASP A 11 9.28 4.24 -12.41
C ASP A 11 9.41 3.59 -11.03
N PRO A 12 9.82 2.30 -10.96
CA PRO A 12 9.97 1.60 -9.69
C PRO A 12 11.14 2.10 -8.86
N ALA A 13 12.13 2.78 -9.44
CA ALA A 13 13.23 3.38 -8.70
C ALA A 13 12.77 4.65 -7.95
N ALA A 14 11.85 5.41 -8.55
CA ALA A 14 11.20 6.58 -7.96
C ALA A 14 9.99 6.22 -7.08
N ALA A 15 9.48 4.98 -7.16
CA ALA A 15 8.41 4.44 -6.31
C ALA A 15 8.87 4.21 -4.86
N ARG A 16 9.36 5.27 -4.23
CA ARG A 16 9.83 5.35 -2.85
C ARG A 16 9.06 6.47 -2.17
N GLY A 17 8.32 6.14 -1.12
CA GLY A 17 7.68 7.14 -0.27
C GLY A 17 8.68 8.13 0.31
N SER A 18 8.17 9.30 0.74
CA SER A 18 9.01 10.36 1.31
C SER A 18 9.75 9.94 2.59
N ASP A 19 9.24 8.95 3.31
CA ASP A 19 9.79 8.45 4.56
C ASP A 19 10.47 7.09 4.30
N THR A 20 11.80 7.03 4.40
CA THR A 20 12.58 5.81 4.07
C THR A 20 12.23 4.62 4.97
N ASP A 21 11.72 4.86 6.18
CA ASP A 21 11.28 3.83 7.13
C ASP A 21 9.97 3.14 6.72
N LEU A 22 9.17 3.83 5.91
CA LEU A 22 7.86 3.37 5.42
C LEU A 22 7.89 3.00 3.93
N ALA A 23 8.84 3.55 3.17
CA ALA A 23 8.97 3.38 1.73
C ALA A 23 9.29 1.94 1.33
N PHE A 24 9.02 1.60 0.07
CA PHE A 24 9.48 0.34 -0.51
C PHE A 24 11.01 0.19 -0.36
N THR A 25 11.45 -0.94 0.17
CA THR A 25 12.87 -1.33 0.21
C THR A 25 13.18 -2.38 -0.85
N ALA A 26 12.14 -3.02 -1.40
CA ALA A 26 12.20 -4.00 -2.46
C ALA A 26 12.77 -3.42 -3.76
N SER A 27 13.35 -4.33 -4.54
CA SER A 27 13.82 -4.10 -5.91
C SER A 27 13.35 -5.26 -6.78
N GLY A 28 12.55 -4.97 -7.81
CA GLY A 28 11.99 -5.98 -8.72
C GLY A 28 10.54 -6.37 -8.41
N ALA A 29 9.81 -6.77 -9.44
CA ALA A 29 8.34 -6.89 -9.42
C ALA A 29 7.80 -7.83 -8.32
N ASP A 30 8.45 -8.99 -8.14
CA ASP A 30 8.06 -9.97 -7.13
C ASP A 30 8.24 -9.43 -5.69
N ALA A 31 9.38 -8.78 -5.44
CA ALA A 31 9.67 -8.18 -4.14
C ALA A 31 8.73 -7.00 -3.82
N PHE A 32 8.37 -6.17 -4.81
CA PHE A 32 7.35 -5.13 -4.64
C PHE A 32 5.99 -5.73 -4.26
N ALA A 33 5.60 -6.82 -4.94
CA ALA A 33 4.36 -7.51 -4.65
C ALA A 33 4.35 -8.10 -3.24
N GLU A 34 5.42 -8.80 -2.84
CA GLU A 34 5.55 -9.35 -1.48
C GLU A 34 5.46 -8.26 -0.42
N GLN A 35 6.20 -7.17 -0.59
CA GLN A 35 6.22 -6.06 0.38
C GLN A 35 4.85 -5.38 0.50
N LEU A 36 4.16 -5.14 -0.63
CA LEU A 36 2.81 -4.61 -0.63
C LEU A 36 1.82 -5.59 0.01
N GLN A 37 1.95 -6.88 -0.28
CA GLN A 37 1.12 -7.93 0.33
C GLN A 37 1.25 -7.93 1.85
N VAL A 38 2.49 -7.90 2.36
CA VAL A 38 2.74 -7.82 3.81
C VAL A 38 2.08 -6.57 4.37
N ALA A 39 2.25 -5.40 3.75
CA ALA A 39 1.66 -4.13 4.20
C ALA A 39 0.12 -4.10 4.23
N LEU A 40 -0.54 -4.99 3.47
CA LEU A 40 -2.00 -5.18 3.50
C LEU A 40 -2.43 -6.21 4.55
N ARG A 41 -1.61 -7.25 4.77
CA ARG A 41 -1.87 -8.32 5.74
C ARG A 41 -1.59 -7.91 7.18
N VAL A 42 -0.62 -7.02 7.40
CA VAL A 42 -0.18 -6.60 8.74
C VAL A 42 -0.31 -5.09 8.93
N ASP A 43 -0.64 -4.66 10.14
CA ASP A 43 -0.81 -3.24 10.46
C ASP A 43 0.51 -2.56 10.86
N ALA A 44 1.64 -3.27 10.81
CA ALA A 44 2.96 -2.75 11.21
C ALA A 44 3.34 -1.45 10.49
N LEU A 45 3.02 -1.32 9.19
CA LEU A 45 3.26 -0.08 8.43
C LEU A 45 2.41 1.08 8.98
N TYR A 46 1.13 0.82 9.26
CA TYR A 46 0.22 1.81 9.84
C TYR A 46 0.68 2.25 11.23
N ARG A 47 1.08 1.32 12.11
CA ARG A 47 1.61 1.66 13.45
C ARG A 47 2.83 2.57 13.38
N ARG A 48 3.77 2.28 12.47
CA ARG A 48 4.98 3.12 12.29
C ARG A 48 4.62 4.51 11.80
N TRP A 49 3.71 4.61 10.85
CA TRP A 49 3.20 5.90 10.37
C TRP A 49 2.48 6.67 11.48
N LYS A 50 1.57 6.02 12.23
CA LYS A 50 0.85 6.63 13.36
C LYS A 50 1.81 7.11 14.44
N ALA A 51 2.87 6.36 14.73
CA ALA A 51 3.89 6.74 15.70
C ALA A 51 4.75 7.94 15.27
N LYS A 52 4.82 8.25 13.96
CA LYS A 52 5.53 9.42 13.42
C LYS A 52 4.68 10.70 13.40
N GLN A 53 3.36 10.59 13.55
CA GLN A 53 2.49 11.77 13.63
C GLN A 53 2.75 12.51 14.95
N PRO A 54 2.95 13.84 14.94
CA PRO A 54 3.14 14.60 16.16
C PRO A 54 1.85 14.57 17.00
N ALA A 55 2.00 14.55 18.33
CA ALA A 55 0.91 14.49 19.31
C ALA A 55 -0.11 15.67 19.26
N ASP A 56 0.07 16.60 18.33
CA ASP A 56 -0.74 17.82 18.16
C ASP A 56 -1.60 17.79 16.86
N ALA A 57 -1.54 16.71 16.06
CA ALA A 57 -2.12 16.70 14.71
C ALA A 57 -3.58 16.26 14.61
N ASP A 58 -4.20 15.67 15.63
CA ASP A 58 -5.65 15.51 15.70
C ASP A 58 -6.03 15.21 17.15
N GLY A 59 -7.03 15.90 17.68
CA GLY A 59 -7.53 15.69 19.03
C GLY A 59 -7.91 14.22 19.25
N ASP A 60 -7.54 13.74 20.42
CA ASP A 60 -7.94 12.47 21.04
C ASP A 60 -9.37 12.03 20.64
N ASP A 61 -9.45 11.12 19.67
CA ASP A 61 -10.61 10.26 19.44
C ASP A 61 -10.07 8.82 19.39
N ASP A 62 -9.48 8.40 20.52
CA ASP A 62 -8.82 7.10 20.72
C ASP A 62 -9.82 5.91 20.70
N ASP A 63 -11.13 6.19 20.56
CA ASP A 63 -12.20 5.19 20.59
C ASP A 63 -12.77 4.83 19.20
N ARG A 64 -12.47 5.60 18.14
CA ARG A 64 -12.85 5.21 16.77
C ARG A 64 -11.79 4.35 16.12
N GLU A 65 -12.16 3.12 15.78
CA GLU A 65 -11.38 2.26 14.88
C GLU A 65 -11.10 3.03 13.57
N ASP A 66 -9.86 3.49 13.40
CA ASP A 66 -9.46 4.21 12.21
C ASP A 66 -9.61 3.27 11.00
N PRO A 67 -10.45 3.59 10.00
CA PRO A 67 -10.65 2.70 8.86
C PRO A 67 -9.34 2.42 8.10
N LEU A 68 -8.31 3.26 8.26
CA LEU A 68 -6.98 3.05 7.68
C LEU A 68 -6.15 1.99 8.42
N ALA A 69 -6.54 1.59 9.63
CA ALA A 69 -5.90 0.51 10.40
C ALA A 69 -6.34 -0.89 9.93
N ALA A 70 -7.35 -0.98 9.07
CA ALA A 70 -7.87 -2.24 8.55
C ALA A 70 -6.77 -3.07 7.85
N THR A 71 -6.80 -4.38 8.08
CA THR A 71 -5.90 -5.37 7.49
C THR A 71 -6.69 -6.52 6.90
N ASP A 72 -6.10 -7.15 5.87
CA ASP A 72 -6.70 -8.30 5.21
C ASP A 72 -5.67 -9.42 5.11
N PRO A 73 -5.72 -10.41 6.01
CA PRO A 73 -4.76 -11.52 6.04
C PRO A 73 -4.85 -12.41 4.78
N ALA A 74 -5.98 -12.36 4.06
CA ALA A 74 -6.19 -13.08 2.81
C ALA A 74 -5.77 -12.27 1.57
N ALA A 75 -5.29 -11.02 1.74
CA ALA A 75 -4.86 -10.20 0.63
C ALA A 75 -3.75 -10.89 -0.17
N THR A 76 -3.86 -10.86 -1.49
CA THR A 76 -2.83 -11.38 -2.41
C THR A 76 -2.35 -10.28 -3.33
N VAL A 77 -1.06 -10.27 -3.62
CA VAL A 77 -0.47 -9.34 -4.57
C VAL A 77 0.44 -10.12 -5.51
N SER A 78 0.33 -9.83 -6.79
CA SER A 78 1.22 -10.36 -7.81
C SER A 78 1.88 -9.20 -8.55
N GLY A 79 3.17 -9.32 -8.83
CA GLY A 79 3.93 -8.31 -9.56
C GLY A 79 4.49 -8.90 -10.84
N GLU A 80 4.34 -8.16 -11.93
CA GLU A 80 4.91 -8.50 -13.22
C GLU A 80 5.80 -7.35 -13.68
N GLN A 81 7.01 -7.69 -14.15
CA GLN A 81 7.90 -6.71 -14.75
C GLN A 81 7.50 -6.51 -16.21
N ASN A 82 7.19 -5.26 -16.56
CA ASN A 82 6.74 -4.86 -17.88
C ASN A 82 7.66 -3.75 -18.42
N ASP A 83 8.74 -4.17 -19.07
CA ASP A 83 9.85 -3.31 -19.49
C ASP A 83 10.45 -2.52 -18.31
N LEU A 84 10.33 -1.19 -18.34
CA LEU A 84 10.80 -0.27 -17.29
C LEU A 84 9.77 -0.08 -16.18
N ALA A 85 8.52 -0.51 -16.40
CA ALA A 85 7.44 -0.41 -15.44
C ALA A 85 7.24 -1.73 -14.70
N ILE A 86 6.58 -1.65 -13.55
CA ILE A 86 6.12 -2.82 -12.80
C ILE A 86 4.60 -2.73 -12.71
N ASP A 87 3.90 -3.76 -13.15
CA ASP A 87 2.47 -3.88 -12.97
C ASP A 87 2.19 -4.76 -11.74
N LEU A 88 1.43 -4.23 -10.79
CA LEU A 88 1.03 -4.91 -9.56
C LEU A 88 -0.47 -5.18 -9.61
N VAL A 89 -0.86 -6.40 -9.30
CA VAL A 89 -2.26 -6.81 -9.22
C VAL A 89 -2.57 -7.23 -7.79
N VAL A 90 -3.39 -6.43 -7.12
CA VAL A 90 -3.76 -6.62 -5.72
C VAL A 90 -5.18 -7.15 -5.66
N THR A 91 -5.40 -8.23 -4.90
CA THR A 91 -6.74 -8.72 -4.58
C THR A 91 -6.94 -8.64 -3.08
N THR A 92 -7.92 -7.84 -2.64
CA THR A 92 -8.18 -7.62 -1.22
C THR A 92 -9.64 -7.30 -0.95
N VAL A 93 -10.12 -7.59 0.25
CA VAL A 93 -11.44 -7.12 0.74
C VAL A 93 -11.38 -5.70 1.32
N LEU A 94 -10.18 -5.12 1.45
CA LEU A 94 -10.00 -3.77 1.98
C LEU A 94 -10.61 -2.71 1.07
N ALA A 95 -11.09 -1.63 1.69
CA ALA A 95 -11.56 -0.47 0.95
C ALA A 95 -10.42 0.16 0.13
N GLY A 96 -10.73 0.66 -1.07
CA GLY A 96 -9.75 1.30 -1.93
C GLY A 96 -9.01 2.46 -1.25
N SER A 97 -9.63 3.16 -0.31
CA SER A 97 -8.98 4.21 0.49
C SER A 97 -7.80 3.68 1.33
N VAL A 98 -7.93 2.48 1.91
CA VAL A 98 -6.87 1.83 2.70
C VAL A 98 -5.71 1.44 1.79
N LEU A 99 -6.01 0.79 0.65
CA LEU A 99 -5.00 0.42 -0.34
C LEU A 99 -4.24 1.65 -0.87
N LYS A 100 -4.96 2.71 -1.25
CA LYS A 100 -4.36 3.96 -1.74
C LYS A 100 -3.47 4.60 -0.68
N HIS A 101 -3.89 4.57 0.58
CA HIS A 101 -3.08 5.08 1.68
C HIS A 101 -1.79 4.25 1.86
N ARG A 102 -1.87 2.91 1.86
CA ARG A 102 -0.68 2.03 1.92
C ARG A 102 0.29 2.28 0.77
N LEU A 103 -0.22 2.39 -0.46
CA LEU A 103 0.59 2.72 -1.63
C LEU A 103 1.25 4.09 -1.51
N ARG A 104 0.54 5.08 -0.96
CA ARG A 104 1.11 6.41 -0.74
C ARG A 104 2.25 6.40 0.26
N LEU A 105 2.17 5.58 1.30
CA LEU A 105 3.28 5.42 2.26
C LEU A 105 4.48 4.72 1.63
N LEU A 106 4.24 3.66 0.84
CA LEU A 106 5.30 2.82 0.27
C LEU A 106 5.96 3.44 -0.99
N ALA A 107 5.15 3.88 -1.96
CA ALA A 107 5.60 4.41 -3.27
C ALA A 107 5.41 5.93 -3.42
N GLY A 108 4.82 6.62 -2.45
CA GLY A 108 4.54 8.05 -2.59
C GLY A 108 3.49 8.32 -3.67
N SER A 109 3.85 9.18 -4.61
CA SER A 109 3.00 9.57 -5.75
C SER A 109 3.36 8.86 -7.06
N HIS A 110 4.38 7.98 -7.05
CA HIS A 110 4.94 7.35 -8.25
C HIS A 110 4.24 6.02 -8.59
N TRP A 111 2.91 6.03 -8.60
CA TRP A 111 2.08 4.88 -8.93
C TRP A 111 0.78 5.34 -9.58
N GLU A 112 0.20 4.47 -10.41
CA GLU A 112 -1.03 4.74 -11.15
C GLU A 112 -2.03 3.62 -10.90
N LEU A 113 -3.28 3.97 -10.61
CA LEU A 113 -4.39 3.00 -10.61
C LEU A 113 -4.90 2.84 -12.03
N ARG A 114 -4.68 1.67 -12.64
CA ARG A 114 -5.08 1.38 -14.02
C ARG A 114 -6.53 0.92 -14.11
N ASP A 115 -6.95 0.03 -13.22
CA ASP A 115 -8.28 -0.56 -13.26
C ASP A 115 -8.69 -1.08 -11.88
N VAL A 116 -10.01 -1.19 -11.66
CA VAL A 116 -10.59 -1.77 -10.44
C VAL A 116 -11.74 -2.69 -10.84
N ARG A 117 -11.66 -3.96 -10.41
CA ARG A 117 -12.69 -4.96 -10.68
C ARG A 117 -13.21 -5.57 -9.39
N GLY A 118 -14.51 -5.49 -9.17
CA GLY A 118 -15.18 -6.27 -8.12
C GLY A 118 -15.23 -7.74 -8.54
N THR A 119 -14.89 -8.65 -7.63
CA THR A 119 -15.03 -10.11 -7.83
C THR A 119 -16.37 -10.59 -7.31
#